data_AF-A0A3E2GX69-F1
#
_entry.id   AF-A0A3E2GX69-F1
#
_cell.length_a   1.000
_cell.length_b   1.000
_cell.length_c   1.000
_cell.angle_alpha   90.00
_cell.angle_beta   90.00
_cell.angle_gamma   90.00
#
_symmetry.space_group_name_H-M   'P 1'
#
loop_
_entity.id
_entity.type
_entity.pdbx_description
1 polymer ?
#
loop_
_entity_poly.entity_id
_entity_poly.type
_entity_poly.pdbx_seq_one_letter_code
_entity_poly.pdbx_strand_id
1 'polypeptide(L)'
;MYGAQLENKVRGGIQHIDKEDFLEIYPIVHQQTFKSIIIQNGFAVTGLIPYEPEHVLAKLRVQVDQISTPPGSTHSSNSRVQWVLQTPHNPVQLHLQSQSIQQLLKEQYSLTTPIKTAINQAFKGCEMAMHSVIFMVEDNERLQAENAKMQQKLRRSRKQLVHTGSLTRQEA
;
A
#
# COMPACT_ATOMS: atom_id res chain seq x y z
N MET A 1 -13.74 3.59 -0.94
CA MET A 1 -13.89 2.25 -0.32
C MET A 1 -13.95 1.15 -1.37
N TYR A 2 -14.95 1.14 -2.26
CA TYR A 2 -14.99 0.17 -3.38
C TYR A 2 -13.76 0.27 -4.30
N GLY A 3 -13.36 1.49 -4.66
CA GLY A 3 -12.15 1.74 -5.46
C GLY A 3 -10.86 1.18 -4.84
N ALA A 4 -10.71 1.25 -3.51
CA ALA A 4 -9.52 0.71 -2.84
C ALA A 4 -9.48 -0.83 -2.86
N GLN A 5 -10.64 -1.49 -2.74
CA GLN A 5 -10.73 -2.95 -2.87
C GLN A 5 -10.45 -3.41 -4.30
N LEU A 6 -10.94 -2.65 -5.29
CA LEU A 6 -10.63 -2.83 -6.70
C LEU A 6 -9.12 -2.64 -6.98
N GLU A 7 -8.55 -1.56 -6.45
CA GLU A 7 -7.13 -1.23 -6.64
C GLU A 7 -6.22 -2.30 -6.03
N ASN A 8 -6.58 -2.85 -4.86
CA ASN A 8 -5.86 -3.97 -4.26
C ASN A 8 -5.92 -5.23 -5.13
N LYS A 9 -7.07 -5.54 -5.75
CA LYS A 9 -7.20 -6.66 -6.70
C LYS A 9 -6.44 -6.43 -8.00
N VAL A 10 -6.47 -5.21 -8.53
CA VAL A 10 -5.72 -4.84 -9.75
C VAL A 10 -4.21 -4.91 -9.49
N ARG A 11 -3.74 -4.45 -8.32
CA ARG A 11 -2.36 -4.61 -7.85
C ARG A 11 -1.98 -6.08 -7.67
N GLY A 12 -2.96 -6.92 -7.32
CA GLY A 12 -2.88 -8.38 -7.34
C GLY A 12 -2.51 -8.99 -8.69
N GLY A 13 -2.89 -8.35 -9.80
CA GLY A 13 -2.77 -8.89 -11.15
C GLY A 13 -4.14 -9.27 -11.76
N ILE A 14 -5.23 -9.06 -11.02
CA ILE A 14 -6.59 -9.31 -11.50
C ILE A 14 -7.05 -8.14 -12.37
N GLN A 15 -7.01 -8.33 -13.69
CA GLN A 15 -7.45 -7.32 -14.67
C GLN A 15 -8.98 -7.23 -14.82
N HIS A 16 -9.72 -8.26 -14.37
CA HIS A 16 -11.18 -8.34 -14.50
C HIS A 16 -11.82 -8.93 -13.23
N ILE A 17 -12.78 -8.21 -12.65
CA ILE A 17 -13.58 -8.69 -11.52
C ILE A 17 -14.78 -9.47 -12.07
N ASP A 18 -14.84 -10.77 -11.78
CA ASP A 18 -16.00 -11.59 -12.12
C ASP A 18 -17.13 -11.48 -11.07
N LYS A 19 -18.28 -12.10 -11.36
CA LYS A 19 -19.44 -12.08 -10.46
C LYS A 19 -19.14 -12.63 -9.06
N GLU A 20 -18.29 -13.66 -8.98
CA GLU A 20 -17.93 -14.28 -7.70
C GLU A 20 -17.02 -13.37 -6.88
N ASP A 21 -16.07 -12.70 -7.54
CA ASP A 21 -15.22 -11.69 -6.92
C ASP A 21 -16.04 -10.51 -6.39
N PHE A 22 -17.06 -10.07 -7.13
CA PHE A 22 -17.98 -9.04 -6.65
C PHE A 22 -18.73 -9.50 -5.40
N LEU A 23 -19.29 -10.72 -5.41
CA LEU A 23 -20.05 -11.25 -4.27
C LEU A 23 -19.19 -11.43 -3.01
N GLU A 24 -17.90 -11.69 -3.17
CA GLU A 24 -16.95 -11.78 -2.05
C GLU A 24 -16.61 -10.40 -1.47
N ILE A 25 -16.36 -9.40 -2.32
CA ILE A 25 -15.98 -8.05 -1.89
C ILE A 25 -17.19 -7.28 -1.33
N TYR A 26 -18.38 -7.50 -1.90
CA TYR A 26 -19.60 -6.76 -1.61
C TYR A 26 -19.91 -6.65 -0.11
N PRO A 27 -19.97 -7.73 0.70
CA PRO A 27 -20.29 -7.62 2.12
C PRO A 27 -19.27 -6.77 2.90
N ILE A 28 -17.99 -6.86 2.55
CA ILE A 28 -16.92 -6.07 3.18
C ILE A 28 -17.12 -4.58 2.87
N VAL A 29 -17.34 -4.25 1.60
CA VAL A 29 -17.57 -2.88 1.16
C VAL A 29 -18.88 -2.33 1.75
N HIS A 30 -19.93 -3.15 1.80
CA HIS A 30 -21.22 -2.80 2.37
C HIS A 30 -21.09 -2.43 3.84
N GLN A 31 -20.46 -3.28 4.67
CA GLN A 31 -20.22 -3.00 6.08
C GLN A 31 -19.37 -1.75 6.30
N GLN A 32 -18.38 -1.52 5.43
CA GLN A 32 -17.53 -0.34 5.54
C GLN A 32 -18.26 0.95 5.13
N THR A 33 -19.16 0.87 4.14
CA THR A 33 -19.90 2.02 3.58
C THR A 33 -21.05 2.44 4.50
N PHE A 34 -21.83 1.48 5.01
CA PHE A 34 -23.02 1.76 5.82
C PHE A 34 -22.70 1.90 7.32
N LYS A 35 -21.60 2.58 7.64
CA LYS A 35 -21.31 2.96 9.02
C LYS A 35 -22.11 4.20 9.40
N SER A 36 -22.63 4.23 10.62
CA SER A 36 -23.39 5.38 11.15
C SER A 36 -22.64 6.70 10.94
N ILE A 37 -21.32 6.72 11.20
CA ILE A 37 -20.48 7.91 10.99
C ILE A 37 -20.41 8.34 9.52
N ILE A 38 -20.35 7.42 8.54
CA ILE A 38 -20.30 7.78 7.11
C ILE A 38 -21.66 8.31 6.67
N ILE A 39 -22.74 7.70 7.13
CA ILE A 39 -24.11 8.13 6.86
C ILE A 39 -24.34 9.54 7.43
N GLN A 40 -24.00 9.76 8.71
CA GLN A 40 -24.10 11.06 9.38
C GLN A 40 -23.21 12.11 8.70
N ASN A 41 -21.97 11.78 8.35
CA ASN A 41 -21.10 12.69 7.61
C ASN A 41 -21.68 13.03 6.23
N GLY A 42 -22.31 12.07 5.55
CA GLY A 42 -23.03 12.31 4.29
C GLY A 42 -24.16 13.33 4.48
N PHE A 43 -25.01 13.14 5.51
CA PHE A 43 -26.07 14.09 5.86
C PHE A 43 -25.53 15.46 6.29
N ALA A 44 -24.41 15.52 7.00
CA ALA A 44 -23.79 16.77 7.41
C ALA A 44 -23.20 17.52 6.21
N VAL A 45 -22.56 16.82 5.27
CA VAL A 45 -22.01 17.41 4.04
C VAL A 45 -23.09 17.95 3.13
N THR A 46 -24.28 17.36 3.12
CA THR A 46 -25.43 17.87 2.36
C THR A 46 -26.25 18.90 3.15
N GLY A 47 -25.88 19.20 4.39
CA GLY A 47 -26.61 20.14 5.24
C GLY A 47 -27.99 19.63 5.65
N LEU A 48 -28.20 18.31 5.71
CA LEU A 48 -29.47 17.69 6.07
C LEU A 48 -29.59 17.42 7.58
N ILE A 49 -28.50 17.15 8.31
CA ILE A 49 -28.55 16.88 9.77
C ILE A 49 -27.28 17.40 10.50
N PRO A 50 -27.43 18.32 11.47
CA PRO A 50 -28.51 19.31 11.59
C PRO A 50 -28.51 20.22 10.35
N TYR A 51 -29.67 20.76 9.96
CA TYR A 51 -29.78 21.64 8.80
C TYR A 51 -28.91 22.89 8.96
N GLU A 52 -27.75 22.92 8.30
CA GLU A 52 -26.76 24.01 8.39
C GLU A 52 -26.26 24.38 6.98
N PRO A 53 -27.05 25.14 6.22
CA PRO A 53 -26.75 25.48 4.82
C PRO A 53 -25.45 26.27 4.64
N GLU A 54 -25.06 27.05 5.65
CA GLU A 54 -23.80 27.82 5.67
C GLU A 54 -22.56 26.91 5.53
N HIS A 55 -22.61 25.68 6.05
CA HIS A 55 -21.48 24.76 6.01
C HIS A 55 -21.23 24.20 4.59
N VAL A 56 -22.29 24.04 3.80
CA VAL A 56 -22.24 23.64 2.38
C VAL A 56 -21.75 24.80 1.53
N LEU A 57 -22.26 26.01 1.79
CA LEU A 57 -21.87 27.23 1.06
C LEU A 57 -20.41 27.62 1.32
N ALA A 58 -19.91 27.44 2.55
CA ALA A 58 -18.50 27.69 2.90
C ALA A 58 -17.51 26.77 2.15
N LYS A 59 -17.94 25.57 1.74
CA LYS A 59 -17.14 24.64 0.92
C LYS A 59 -17.15 24.98 -0.57
N LEU A 60 -18.11 25.79 -1.02
CA LEU A 60 -18.19 26.26 -2.40
C LEU A 60 -17.31 27.51 -2.59
N ARG A 61 -15.98 27.35 -2.48
CA ARG A 61 -15.05 28.44 -2.80
C ARG A 61 -14.81 28.51 -4.31
N VAL A 62 -15.46 29.47 -4.98
CA VAL A 62 -15.09 29.89 -6.33
C VAL A 62 -13.97 30.93 -6.20
N GLN A 63 -12.72 30.51 -6.39
CA GLN A 63 -11.71 31.22 -7.19
C GLN A 63 -10.37 30.48 -7.20
N VAL A 64 -9.78 30.54 -8.39
CA VAL A 64 -8.45 30.09 -8.84
C VAL A 64 -7.38 30.96 -8.19
N ASP A 65 -6.40 30.36 -7.49
CA ASP A 65 -4.96 30.51 -7.76
C ASP A 65 -4.05 29.83 -6.69
N GLN A 66 -3.14 29.01 -7.23
CA GLN A 66 -1.72 28.73 -6.95
C GLN A 66 -1.06 28.71 -5.53
N ILE A 67 -0.24 27.63 -5.37
CA ILE A 67 1.02 27.40 -4.61
C ILE A 67 0.97 27.02 -3.11
N SER A 68 1.48 25.81 -2.76
CA SER A 68 2.75 25.62 -2.02
C SER A 68 3.04 24.16 -1.61
N THR A 69 4.24 23.70 -1.96
CA THR A 69 4.89 22.42 -1.62
C THR A 69 5.40 22.41 -0.16
N PRO A 70 5.34 21.30 0.60
CA PRO A 70 5.94 21.23 1.93
C PRO A 70 7.42 20.75 1.93
N PRO A 71 8.25 21.23 2.89
CA PRO A 71 9.67 20.87 2.98
C PRO A 71 9.93 19.58 3.78
N GLY A 72 11.10 18.98 3.53
CA GLY A 72 11.52 17.67 4.01
C GLY A 72 11.93 17.58 5.48
N SER A 73 11.80 16.37 6.03
CA SER A 73 12.20 16.01 7.39
C SER A 73 13.68 15.58 7.44
N THR A 74 14.40 16.11 8.43
CA THR A 74 15.76 15.71 8.80
C THR A 74 15.69 14.84 10.05
N HIS A 75 16.14 13.59 9.98
CA HIS A 75 16.41 12.78 11.17
C HIS A 75 17.87 12.34 11.15
N SER A 76 18.66 12.94 12.05
CA SER A 76 19.98 12.47 12.44
C SER A 76 19.83 11.54 13.64
N SER A 77 20.46 10.37 13.59
CA SER A 77 20.58 9.47 14.74
C SER A 77 21.97 8.87 14.73
N ASN A 78 22.86 9.47 15.52
CA ASN A 78 24.17 8.93 15.83
C ASN A 78 24.01 7.77 16.82
N SER A 79 24.14 6.53 16.34
CA SER A 79 24.44 5.38 17.20
C SER A 79 25.79 4.81 16.77
N ARG A 80 26.80 4.98 17.63
CA ARG A 80 28.15 4.47 17.42
C ARG A 80 28.12 2.96 17.72
N VAL A 81 27.72 2.17 16.72
CA VAL A 81 27.72 0.70 16.80
C VAL A 81 29.14 0.18 16.57
N GLN A 82 29.62 -0.61 17.52
CA GLN A 82 30.90 -1.30 17.52
C GLN A 82 31.05 -2.16 16.25
N TRP A 83 32.14 -1.92 15.52
CA TRP A 83 32.43 -2.47 14.20
C TRP A 83 32.54 -4.00 14.21
N VAL A 84 31.66 -4.67 13.47
CA VAL A 84 31.79 -6.09 13.10
C VAL A 84 31.58 -6.19 11.60
N LEU A 85 32.54 -6.81 10.90
CA LEU A 85 32.54 -7.11 9.46
C LEU A 85 31.50 -8.19 9.08
N GLN A 86 30.26 -8.03 9.51
CA GLN A 86 29.16 -8.91 9.14
C GLN A 86 28.42 -8.33 7.93
N THR A 87 28.01 -9.22 7.03
CA THR A 87 27.09 -8.90 5.94
C THR A 87 25.85 -8.22 6.50
N PRO A 88 25.45 -7.04 5.99
CA PRO A 88 24.23 -6.38 6.45
C PRO A 88 23.01 -7.22 6.06
N HIS A 89 22.12 -7.48 7.01
CA HIS A 89 20.94 -8.33 6.80
C HIS A 89 19.70 -7.52 6.41
N ASN A 90 19.74 -6.20 6.60
CA ASN A 90 18.63 -5.31 6.26
C ASN A 90 19.16 -3.94 5.78
N PRO A 91 18.33 -3.14 5.09
CA PRO A 91 18.73 -1.84 4.56
C PRO A 91 19.22 -0.85 5.62
N VAL A 92 18.68 -0.91 6.84
CA VAL A 92 19.07 -0.03 7.95
C VAL A 92 20.51 -0.34 8.38
N GLN A 93 20.84 -1.63 8.53
CA GLN A 93 22.20 -2.07 8.86
C GLN A 93 23.18 -1.70 7.74
N LEU A 94 22.78 -1.84 6.48
CA LEU A 94 23.59 -1.42 5.33
C LEU A 94 23.87 0.09 5.35
N HIS A 95 22.86 0.90 5.69
CA HIS A 95 23.01 2.35 5.78
C HIS A 95 23.99 2.76 6.89
N LEU A 96 23.85 2.17 8.08
CA LEU A 96 24.75 2.42 9.21
C LEU A 96 26.20 2.00 8.91
N GLN A 97 26.38 0.85 8.24
CA GLN A 97 27.70 0.40 7.81
C GLN A 97 28.29 1.31 6.72
N SER A 98 27.48 1.76 5.77
CA SER A 98 27.91 2.70 4.72
C SER A 98 28.42 4.01 5.31
N GLN A 99 27.68 4.61 6.25
CA GLN A 99 28.11 5.83 6.94
C GLN A 99 29.42 5.62 7.71
N SER A 100 29.54 4.49 8.42
CA SER A 100 30.74 4.16 9.19
C SER A 100 31.97 3.98 8.27
N ILE A 101 31.82 3.28 7.15
CA ILE A 101 32.89 3.06 6.17
C ILE A 101 33.30 4.39 5.51
N GLN A 102 32.32 5.22 5.13
CA GLN A 102 32.61 6.55 4.57
C GLN A 102 33.36 7.45 5.55
N GLN A 103 33.03 7.39 6.85
CA GLN A 103 33.71 8.15 7.88
C GLN A 103 35.17 7.70 8.03
N LEU A 104 35.41 6.38 8.13
CA LEU A 104 36.77 5.83 8.21
C LEU A 104 37.62 6.19 6.99
N LEU A 105 37.04 6.09 5.80
CA LEU A 105 37.72 6.43 4.55
C LEU A 105 38.10 7.91 4.51
N LYS A 106 37.24 8.81 5.02
CA LYS A 106 37.52 10.24 5.13
C LYS A 106 38.63 10.54 6.14
N GLU A 107 38.71 9.78 7.22
CA GLU A 107 39.72 9.95 8.28
C GLU A 107 41.10 9.42 7.87
N GLN A 108 41.17 8.34 7.09
CA GLN A 108 42.45 7.69 6.73
C GLN A 108 43.01 8.10 5.36
N TYR A 109 42.16 8.55 4.44
CA TYR A 109 42.56 8.78 3.05
C TYR A 109 41.88 10.02 2.47
N SER A 110 42.64 10.85 1.77
CA SER A 110 42.08 11.86 0.86
C SER A 110 41.54 11.16 -0.40
N LEU A 111 40.38 10.50 -0.30
CA LEU A 111 39.80 9.74 -1.42
C LEU A 111 39.61 10.66 -2.63
N THR A 112 40.09 10.21 -3.78
CA THR A 112 39.78 10.83 -5.06
C THR A 112 38.28 10.69 -5.34
N THR A 113 37.70 11.69 -6.01
CA THR A 113 36.28 11.72 -6.38
C THR A 113 35.80 10.42 -7.07
N PRO A 114 36.55 9.78 -7.98
CA PRO A 114 36.12 8.55 -8.64
C PRO A 114 35.92 7.36 -7.68
N ILE A 115 36.83 7.16 -6.73
CA ILE A 115 36.75 6.05 -5.77
C ILE A 115 35.54 6.24 -4.85
N LYS A 116 35.32 7.46 -4.37
CA LYS A 116 34.15 7.80 -3.55
C LYS A 116 32.84 7.50 -4.29
N THR A 117 32.78 7.86 -5.57
CA THR A 117 31.61 7.58 -6.42
C THR A 117 31.37 6.08 -6.58
N ALA A 118 32.42 5.31 -6.88
CA ALA A 118 32.30 3.85 -7.03
C ALA A 118 31.79 3.17 -5.75
N ILE A 119 32.28 3.58 -4.58
CA ILE A 119 31.83 3.05 -3.28
C ILE A 119 30.36 3.40 -3.03
N ASN A 120 29.95 4.64 -3.32
CA ASN A 120 28.54 5.05 -3.18
C ASN A 120 27.62 4.25 -4.11
N GLN A 121 28.05 4.02 -5.35
CA GLN A 121 27.32 3.19 -6.32
C GLN A 121 27.19 1.75 -5.84
N ALA A 122 28.25 1.18 -5.24
CA ALA A 122 28.21 -0.17 -4.67
C ALA A 122 27.17 -0.26 -3.54
N PHE A 123 27.20 0.67 -2.57
CA PHE A 123 26.19 0.71 -1.51
C PHE A 123 24.77 0.90 -2.06
N LYS A 124 24.62 1.77 -3.07
CA LYS A 124 23.31 1.99 -3.69
C LYS A 124 22.79 0.75 -4.41
N GLY A 125 23.66 0.03 -5.10
CA GLY A 125 23.32 -1.24 -5.75
C GLY A 125 22.85 -2.29 -4.73
N CYS A 126 23.53 -2.41 -3.59
CA CYS A 126 23.11 -3.31 -2.51
C CYS A 126 21.77 -2.89 -1.89
N GLU A 127 21.55 -1.60 -1.64
CA GLU A 127 20.27 -1.07 -1.13
C GLU A 127 19.12 -1.40 -2.09
N MET A 128 19.32 -1.16 -3.39
CA MET A 128 18.34 -1.49 -4.44
C MET A 128 18.04 -2.98 -4.49
N ALA A 129 19.07 -3.83 -4.42
CA ALA A 129 18.90 -5.28 -4.40
C ALA A 129 18.09 -5.74 -3.17
N MET A 130 18.38 -5.23 -1.97
CA MET A 130 17.64 -5.57 -0.75
C MET A 130 16.16 -5.19 -0.86
N HIS A 131 15.86 -3.96 -1.30
CA HIS A 131 14.47 -3.54 -1.51
C HIS A 131 13.77 -4.37 -2.58
N SER A 132 14.47 -4.71 -3.67
CA SER A 132 13.92 -5.55 -4.73
C SER A 132 13.55 -6.93 -4.21
N VAL A 133 14.40 -7.55 -3.37
CA VAL A 133 14.10 -8.83 -2.72
C VAL A 133 12.87 -8.73 -1.82
N ILE A 134 12.74 -7.67 -1.03
CA ILE A 134 11.56 -7.45 -0.17
C ILE A 134 10.27 -7.40 -1.01
N PHE A 135 10.25 -6.58 -2.06
CA PHE A 135 9.08 -6.49 -2.94
C PHE A 135 8.80 -7.82 -3.68
N MET A 136 9.85 -8.52 -4.12
CA MET A 136 9.69 -9.82 -4.78
C MET A 136 9.09 -10.88 -3.84
N VAL A 137 9.47 -10.88 -2.56
CA VAL A 137 8.89 -11.79 -1.57
C VAL A 137 7.40 -11.49 -1.38
N GLU A 138 7.04 -10.22 -1.17
CA GLU A 138 5.64 -9.79 -1.03
C GLU A 138 4.80 -10.14 -2.26
N ASP A 139 5.31 -9.85 -3.46
CA ASP A 139 4.65 -10.16 -4.72
C ASP A 139 4.50 -11.67 -4.93
N ASN A 140 5.50 -12.47 -4.54
CA ASN A 140 5.43 -13.93 -4.65
C ASN A 140 4.40 -14.52 -3.68
N GLU A 141 4.37 -14.08 -2.44
CA GLU A 141 3.33 -14.46 -1.47
C GLU A 141 1.92 -14.12 -1.99
N ARG A 142 1.74 -12.93 -2.56
CA ARG A 142 0.48 -12.51 -3.19
C ARG A 142 0.11 -13.41 -4.36
N LEU A 143 1.05 -13.69 -5.27
CA LEU A 143 0.83 -14.57 -6.42
C LEU A 143 0.46 -16.00 -6.00
N GLN A 144 1.08 -16.51 -4.93
CA GLN A 144 0.74 -17.83 -4.39
C GLN A 144 -0.68 -17.86 -3.83
N ALA A 145 -1.09 -16.84 -3.07
CA ALA A 145 -2.44 -16.73 -2.55
C ALA A 145 -3.49 -16.66 -3.66
N GLU A 146 -3.24 -15.86 -4.71
CA GLU A 146 -4.13 -15.76 -5.86
C GLU A 146 -4.22 -17.05 -6.66
N ASN A 147 -3.09 -17.71 -6.91
CA ASN A 147 -3.05 -19.01 -7.58
C ASN A 147 -3.85 -20.06 -6.79
N ALA A 148 -3.71 -20.10 -5.47
CA ALA A 148 -4.48 -20.99 -4.61
C ALA A 148 -6.00 -20.73 -4.74
N LYS A 149 -6.41 -19.45 -4.75
CA LYS A 149 -7.80 -19.05 -4.95
C LYS A 149 -8.33 -19.44 -6.34
N MET A 150 -7.54 -19.26 -7.40
CA MET A 150 -7.91 -19.69 -8.75
C MET A 150 -8.08 -21.21 -8.83
N GLN A 151 -7.14 -21.97 -8.27
CA GLN A 151 -7.23 -23.42 -8.19
C GLN A 151 -8.49 -23.87 -7.42
N GLN A 152 -8.84 -23.18 -6.34
CA GLN A 152 -10.09 -23.42 -5.63
C GLN A 152 -11.32 -23.14 -6.50
N LYS A 153 -11.35 -22.04 -7.26
CA LYS A 153 -12.44 -21.73 -8.21
C LYS A 153 -12.60 -22.85 -9.27
N LEU A 154 -11.49 -23.37 -9.81
CA LEU A 154 -11.51 -24.45 -10.80
C LEU A 154 -12.02 -25.79 -10.23
N ARG A 155 -11.69 -26.10 -8.98
CA ARG A 155 -12.13 -27.34 -8.30
C ARG A 155 -13.59 -27.30 -7.85
N ARG A 156 -14.24 -26.12 -7.80
CA ARG A 156 -15.65 -26.01 -7.41
C ARG A 156 -16.55 -26.62 -8.48
N SER A 157 -17.52 -27.42 -8.03
CA SER A 157 -18.51 -28.04 -8.91
C SER A 157 -19.41 -26.97 -9.54
N ARG A 158 -19.50 -26.95 -10.87
CA ARG A 158 -20.41 -26.07 -11.64
C ARG A 158 -21.81 -26.67 -11.81
N LYS A 159 -22.28 -27.44 -10.82
CA LYS A 159 -23.65 -27.99 -10.87
C LYS A 159 -24.63 -26.83 -10.76
N GLN A 160 -25.30 -26.54 -11.87
CA GLN A 160 -26.41 -25.59 -11.87
C GLN A 160 -27.61 -26.25 -11.20
N LEU A 161 -28.29 -25.50 -10.33
CA LEU A 161 -29.60 -25.91 -9.83
C LEU A 161 -30.53 -26.01 -11.03
N VAL A 162 -30.97 -27.23 -11.35
CA VAL A 162 -32.07 -27.45 -12.27
C VAL A 162 -33.29 -26.79 -11.62
N HIS A 163 -33.94 -25.87 -12.34
CA HIS A 163 -35.12 -25.18 -11.86
C HIS A 163 -36.28 -26.18 -11.67
N THR A 164 -36.39 -26.77 -10.48
CA THR A 164 -37.50 -27.65 -10.09
C THR A 164 -38.46 -26.87 -9.18
N GLY A 165 -39.19 -25.91 -9.77
CA GLY A 165 -40.31 -25.23 -9.12
C GLY A 165 -39.96 -24.07 -8.17
N SER A 166 -40.99 -23.29 -7.85
CA SER A 166 -40.94 -22.01 -7.13
C SER A 166 -40.25 -22.12 -5.77
N LEU A 167 -39.06 -21.50 -5.63
CA LEU A 167 -38.41 -21.29 -4.34
C LEU A 167 -39.28 -20.33 -3.51
N THR A 168 -40.14 -20.87 -2.66
CA THR A 168 -40.96 -20.07 -1.74
C THR A 168 -40.05 -19.61 -0.61
N ARG A 169 -39.69 -18.32 -0.62
CA ARG A 169 -38.94 -17.68 0.47
C ARG A 169 -39.92 -17.41 1.61
N GLN A 170 -39.74 -18.10 2.73
CA GLN A 170 -40.46 -17.78 3.96
C GLN A 170 -39.62 -16.76 4.74
N GLU A 171 -40.09 -15.52 4.78
CA GLU A 171 -39.50 -14.45 5.59
C GLU A 171 -40.04 -14.59 7.01
N ALA A 172 -39.14 -14.48 8.00
CA ALA A 172 -39.44 -14.44 9.43
C ALA A 172 -39.00 -13.09 10.00
#